data_AF-A0A015LNK7-F1
#
_entry.id   AF-A0A015LNK7-F1
#
_cell.length_a   1.000
_cell.length_b   1.000
_cell.length_c   1.000
_cell.angle_alpha   90.00
_cell.angle_beta   90.00
_cell.angle_gamma   90.00
#
_symmetry.space_group_name_H-M   'P 1'
#
loop_
_entity.id
_entity.type
_entity.pdbx_description
1 polymer ?
#
loop_
_entity_poly.entity_id
_entity_poly.type
_entity_poly.pdbx_seq_one_letter_code
_entity_poly.pdbx_strand_id
1 'polypeptide(L)'
;MKLNLVLSVFFSFALIPQAFPMALNFDKRRFAQEHTAKAEATYTAVRNISLGTGKEQQAGDLSGAMVRALLAKAPTCDQQDRADEIIDLAIEIGGDKKEKLIKVAKTYRQLERNTPKAGQPSELCKKKPRHKELDGLVQAQDPTGKGKDPDPPTHPKPKDPKKPKDPEKPKDPKKHEKPKADPVQTVDDDDDCDDDDDDDDDDCDCEEEDDDY
;
A
#
# COMPACT_ATOMS: atom_id res chain seq x y z
N MET A 1 51.87 -36.99 63.63
CA MET A 1 52.03 -36.88 62.16
C MET A 1 50.65 -36.82 61.54
N LYS A 2 50.35 -35.76 60.79
CA LYS A 2 49.05 -35.47 60.17
C LYS A 2 49.03 -36.06 58.76
N LEU A 3 48.03 -36.88 58.42
CA LEU A 3 47.71 -37.22 57.03
C LEU A 3 46.30 -36.72 56.73
N ASN A 4 46.23 -35.63 55.95
CA ASN A 4 44.99 -35.15 55.35
C ASN A 4 44.79 -35.88 54.02
N LEU A 5 43.76 -36.71 53.94
CA LEU A 5 43.32 -37.38 52.71
C LEU A 5 42.45 -36.40 51.91
N VAL A 6 43.00 -35.83 50.84
CA VAL A 6 42.23 -35.03 49.87
C VAL A 6 41.80 -35.96 48.73
N LEU A 7 40.55 -36.42 48.77
CA LEU A 7 39.95 -37.22 47.71
C LEU A 7 39.34 -36.28 46.67
N SER A 8 40.10 -35.95 45.62
CA SER A 8 39.61 -35.21 44.46
C SER A 8 38.95 -36.19 43.48
N VAL A 9 37.63 -36.17 43.42
CA VAL A 9 36.83 -36.92 42.43
C VAL A 9 36.65 -36.03 41.20
N PHE A 10 37.46 -36.25 40.17
CA PHE A 10 37.28 -35.63 38.86
C PHE A 10 36.15 -36.35 38.11
N PHE A 11 34.97 -35.73 38.08
CA PHE A 11 33.83 -36.16 37.27
C PHE A 11 34.11 -35.84 35.79
N SER A 12 34.64 -36.81 35.05
CA SER A 12 34.83 -36.69 33.59
C SER A 12 33.50 -36.95 32.88
N PHE A 13 32.73 -35.89 32.61
CA PHE A 13 31.64 -35.92 31.64
C PHE A 13 32.08 -35.20 30.37
N ALA A 14 32.72 -35.94 29.46
CA ALA A 14 32.85 -35.54 28.07
C ALA A 14 31.57 -35.93 27.32
N LEU A 15 30.50 -35.15 27.50
CA LEU A 15 29.36 -35.17 26.61
C LEU A 15 29.79 -34.45 25.33
N ILE A 16 30.04 -35.20 24.26
CA ILE A 16 30.17 -34.65 22.91
C ILE A 16 28.75 -34.57 22.33
N PRO A 17 28.12 -33.39 22.22
CA PRO A 17 26.92 -33.26 21.41
C PRO A 17 27.35 -33.33 19.94
N GLN A 18 27.26 -34.51 19.34
CA GLN A 18 27.27 -34.69 17.89
C GLN A 18 25.90 -34.25 17.36
N ALA A 19 25.56 -32.97 17.50
CA ALA A 19 24.45 -32.39 16.76
C ALA A 19 24.95 -32.17 15.33
N PHE A 20 24.89 -33.20 14.50
CA PHE A 20 24.95 -33.00 13.06
C PHE A 20 23.77 -32.08 12.71
N PRO A 21 24.01 -30.87 12.18
CA PRO A 21 22.93 -30.11 11.59
C PRO A 21 22.49 -30.93 10.38
N MET A 22 21.42 -31.70 10.57
CA MET A 22 20.58 -32.15 9.47
C MET A 22 20.06 -30.87 8.84
N ALA A 23 20.86 -30.30 7.93
CA ALA A 23 20.42 -29.32 6.96
C ALA A 23 19.43 -30.04 6.07
N LEU A 24 18.22 -30.22 6.60
CA LEU A 24 17.06 -30.60 5.84
C LEU A 24 16.87 -29.45 4.86
N ASN A 25 17.33 -29.68 3.63
CA ASN A 25 16.81 -29.01 2.44
C ASN A 25 15.33 -29.40 2.33
N PHE A 26 14.52 -28.97 3.29
CA PHE A 26 13.12 -28.74 3.01
C PHE A 26 13.14 -27.68 1.92
N ASP A 27 12.67 -28.04 0.72
CA ASP A 27 12.28 -27.08 -0.30
C ASP A 27 11.32 -26.08 0.38
N LYS A 28 11.88 -25.02 0.98
CA LYS A 28 11.14 -24.06 1.79
C LYS A 28 10.14 -23.47 0.84
N ARG A 29 8.85 -23.59 1.12
CA ARG A 29 7.85 -23.05 0.20
C ARG A 29 7.78 -21.53 0.38
N ARG A 30 7.53 -20.81 -0.71
CA ARG A 30 7.34 -19.36 -0.67
C ARG A 30 5.85 -19.05 -0.57
N PHE A 31 5.33 -19.24 0.64
CA PHE A 31 3.93 -18.98 0.98
C PHE A 31 3.77 -17.71 1.80
N ALA A 32 2.51 -17.34 2.06
CA ALA A 32 2.11 -16.17 2.84
C ALA A 32 2.52 -14.81 2.23
N GLN A 33 2.84 -14.75 0.93
CA GLN A 33 3.09 -13.47 0.25
C GLN A 33 1.83 -12.61 0.16
N GLU A 34 0.68 -13.27 0.09
CA GLU A 34 -0.64 -12.67 0.21
C GLU A 34 -0.88 -12.01 1.56
N HIS A 35 -0.16 -12.39 2.62
CA HIS A 35 -0.33 -11.84 3.98
C HIS A 35 0.86 -10.99 4.45
N THR A 36 1.70 -10.51 3.52
CA THR A 36 2.74 -9.53 3.86
C THR A 36 2.11 -8.20 4.27
N ALA A 37 2.80 -7.41 5.09
CA ALA A 37 2.33 -6.08 5.48
C ALA A 37 1.96 -5.19 4.28
N LYS A 38 2.75 -5.27 3.19
CA LYS A 38 2.48 -4.55 1.95
C LYS A 38 1.23 -5.07 1.24
N ALA A 39 1.05 -6.38 1.16
CA ALA A 39 -0.11 -7.00 0.53
C ALA A 39 -1.41 -6.65 1.29
N GLU A 40 -1.43 -6.84 2.60
CA GLU A 40 -2.57 -6.52 3.47
C GLU A 40 -2.97 -5.04 3.41
N ALA A 41 -1.97 -4.15 3.44
CA ALA A 41 -2.20 -2.72 3.29
C ALA A 41 -2.79 -2.38 1.90
N THR A 42 -2.39 -3.11 0.86
CA THR A 42 -2.90 -2.90 -0.51
C THR A 42 -4.36 -3.29 -0.62
N TYR A 43 -4.79 -4.43 -0.07
CA TYR A 43 -6.19 -4.87 -0.11
C TYR A 43 -7.07 -3.96 0.76
N THR A 44 -6.57 -3.61 1.93
CA THR A 44 -7.24 -2.71 2.85
C THR A 44 -7.39 -1.32 2.25
N ALA A 45 -6.42 -0.83 1.47
CA ALA A 45 -6.54 0.43 0.76
C ALA A 45 -7.69 0.42 -0.26
N VAL A 46 -7.89 -0.67 -1.02
CA VAL A 46 -9.03 -0.77 -1.96
C VAL A 46 -10.37 -0.60 -1.22
N ARG A 47 -10.53 -1.28 -0.08
CA ARG A 47 -11.74 -1.14 0.75
C ARG A 47 -11.90 0.27 1.31
N ASN A 48 -10.86 0.77 1.98
CA ASN A 48 -10.93 2.04 2.71
C ASN A 48 -11.12 3.24 1.78
N ILE A 49 -10.47 3.25 0.61
CA ILE A 49 -10.65 4.35 -0.36
C ILE A 49 -12.09 4.35 -0.90
N SER A 50 -12.72 3.19 -1.00
CA SER A 50 -14.07 3.02 -1.53
C SER A 50 -15.19 3.30 -0.52
N LEU A 51 -14.88 3.64 0.73
CA LEU A 51 -15.89 4.01 1.72
C LEU A 51 -16.64 5.29 1.33
N GLY A 52 -17.96 5.30 1.50
CA GLY A 52 -18.84 6.41 1.14
C GLY A 52 -18.94 6.65 -0.36
N THR A 53 -18.80 5.60 -1.18
CA THR A 53 -18.91 5.69 -2.64
C THR A 53 -20.09 4.89 -3.21
N GLY A 54 -20.76 4.09 -2.39
CA GLY A 54 -21.79 3.15 -2.86
C GLY A 54 -21.20 1.93 -3.59
N LYS A 55 -19.88 1.73 -3.54
CA LYS A 55 -19.13 0.63 -4.16
C LYS A 55 -18.40 -0.25 -3.14
N GLU A 56 -18.76 -0.13 -1.86
CA GLU A 56 -18.10 -0.78 -0.73
C GLU A 56 -18.12 -2.31 -0.86
N GLN A 57 -19.27 -2.87 -1.24
CA GLN A 57 -19.41 -4.32 -1.44
C GLN A 57 -18.51 -4.81 -2.59
N GLN A 58 -18.55 -4.12 -3.74
CA GLN A 58 -17.69 -4.44 -4.89
C GLN A 58 -16.20 -4.35 -4.53
N ALA A 59 -15.81 -3.32 -3.76
CA ALA A 59 -14.44 -3.16 -3.27
C ALA A 59 -14.04 -4.28 -2.28
N GLY A 60 -14.96 -4.70 -1.40
CA GLY A 60 -14.77 -5.82 -0.47
C GLY A 60 -14.57 -7.15 -1.18
N ASP A 61 -15.43 -7.45 -2.16
CA ASP A 61 -15.34 -8.68 -2.96
C ASP A 61 -14.05 -8.71 -3.79
N LEU A 62 -13.71 -7.57 -4.41
CA LEU A 62 -12.46 -7.40 -5.15
C LEU A 62 -11.25 -7.59 -4.24
N SER A 63 -11.26 -7.02 -3.04
CA SER A 63 -10.21 -7.21 -2.03
C SER A 63 -10.02 -8.70 -1.69
N GLY A 64 -11.10 -9.46 -1.52
CA GLY A 64 -11.00 -10.91 -1.30
C GLY A 64 -10.45 -11.66 -2.52
N ALA A 65 -10.83 -11.25 -3.73
CA ALA A 65 -10.31 -11.83 -4.96
C ALA A 65 -8.82 -11.53 -5.18
N MET A 66 -8.35 -10.34 -4.77
CA MET A 66 -6.94 -9.96 -4.82
C MET A 66 -6.04 -10.90 -4.01
N VAL A 67 -6.48 -11.29 -2.80
CA VAL A 67 -5.76 -12.27 -1.94
C VAL A 67 -5.63 -13.59 -2.68
N ARG A 68 -6.75 -14.11 -3.21
CA ARG A 68 -6.80 -15.41 -3.91
C ARG A 68 -5.87 -15.44 -5.13
N ALA A 69 -5.77 -14.33 -5.86
CA ALA A 69 -4.92 -14.23 -7.05
C ALA A 69 -3.41 -14.30 -6.76
N LEU A 70 -2.98 -14.04 -5.52
CA LEU A 70 -1.57 -14.21 -5.11
C LEU A 70 -1.22 -15.62 -4.68
N LEU A 71 -2.19 -16.53 -4.59
CA LEU A 71 -1.95 -17.93 -4.25
C LEU A 71 -1.18 -18.66 -5.36
N ALA A 72 -0.39 -19.66 -4.97
CA ALA A 72 0.50 -20.39 -5.87
C ALA A 72 -0.24 -21.18 -6.97
N LYS A 73 -1.52 -21.52 -6.74
CA LYS A 73 -2.37 -22.22 -7.71
C LYS A 73 -3.29 -21.30 -8.51
N ALA A 74 -3.30 -19.99 -8.22
CA ALA A 74 -4.12 -19.08 -9.00
C ALA A 74 -3.64 -19.04 -10.47
N PRO A 75 -4.55 -18.89 -11.43
CA PRO A 75 -4.18 -18.69 -12.83
C PRO A 75 -3.15 -17.59 -13.03
N THR A 76 -2.31 -17.76 -14.05
CA THR A 76 -1.13 -16.92 -14.30
C THR A 76 -1.44 -15.44 -14.44
N CYS A 77 -2.61 -15.10 -14.98
CA CYS A 77 -3.02 -13.72 -15.26
C CYS A 77 -3.94 -13.09 -14.20
N ASP A 78 -4.37 -13.83 -13.17
CA ASP A 78 -5.38 -13.33 -12.23
C ASP A 78 -4.97 -12.06 -11.51
N GLN A 79 -3.69 -11.95 -11.11
CA GLN A 79 -3.18 -10.74 -10.46
C GLN A 79 -3.24 -9.52 -11.40
N GLN A 80 -3.04 -9.70 -12.71
CA GLN A 80 -3.20 -8.61 -13.66
C GLN A 80 -4.66 -8.25 -13.83
N ASP A 81 -5.52 -9.26 -13.96
CA ASP A 81 -6.96 -9.05 -14.15
C ASP A 81 -7.59 -8.34 -12.94
N ARG A 82 -7.19 -8.70 -11.71
CA ARG A 82 -7.59 -7.98 -10.49
C ARG A 82 -7.02 -6.56 -10.47
N ALA A 83 -5.78 -6.34 -10.91
CA ALA A 83 -5.23 -4.99 -11.01
C ALA A 83 -6.01 -4.12 -12.00
N ASP A 84 -6.41 -4.68 -13.15
CA ASP A 84 -7.26 -3.99 -14.13
C ASP A 84 -8.64 -3.66 -13.53
N GLU A 85 -9.24 -4.57 -12.76
CA GLU A 85 -10.53 -4.32 -12.09
C GLU A 85 -10.47 -3.24 -11.01
N ILE A 86 -9.34 -3.09 -10.31
CA ILE A 86 -9.14 -1.95 -9.39
C ILE A 86 -9.19 -0.64 -10.17
N ILE A 87 -8.68 -0.60 -11.40
CA ILE A 87 -8.72 0.60 -12.26
C ILE A 87 -10.13 0.82 -12.83
N ASP A 88 -10.87 -0.24 -13.18
CA ASP A 88 -12.29 -0.11 -13.53
C ASP A 88 -13.07 0.54 -12.38
N LEU A 89 -12.91 0.00 -11.16
CA LEU A 89 -13.52 0.56 -9.95
C LEU A 89 -13.07 2.02 -9.71
N ALA A 90 -11.79 2.33 -9.94
CA ALA A 90 -11.27 3.69 -9.84
C ALA A 90 -11.96 4.65 -10.82
N ILE A 91 -12.21 4.21 -12.06
CA ILE A 91 -12.89 5.01 -13.08
C ILE A 91 -14.35 5.22 -12.70
N GLU A 92 -15.03 4.18 -12.20
CA GLU A 92 -16.43 4.27 -11.73
C GLU A 92 -16.59 5.23 -10.55
N ILE A 93 -15.69 5.18 -9.56
CA ILE A 93 -15.72 6.06 -8.39
C ILE A 93 -15.36 7.51 -8.74
N GLY A 94 -14.37 7.71 -9.62
CA GLY A 94 -13.94 9.05 -10.04
C GLY A 94 -13.25 9.89 -8.96
N GLY A 95 -13.09 11.18 -9.25
CA GLY A 95 -12.50 12.19 -8.35
C GLY A 95 -11.10 11.85 -7.84
N ASP A 96 -10.79 12.35 -6.63
CA ASP A 96 -9.49 12.10 -5.98
C ASP A 96 -9.26 10.62 -5.62
N LYS A 97 -10.35 9.87 -5.42
CA LYS A 97 -10.30 8.44 -5.10
C LYS A 97 -9.81 7.61 -6.29
N LYS A 98 -10.13 8.01 -7.52
CA LYS A 98 -9.62 7.38 -8.74
C LYS A 98 -8.10 7.30 -8.76
N GLU A 99 -7.41 8.43 -8.56
CA GLU A 99 -5.95 8.49 -8.60
C GLU A 99 -5.31 7.64 -7.48
N LYS A 100 -5.95 7.58 -6.30
CA LYS A 100 -5.51 6.72 -5.20
C LYS A 100 -5.65 5.24 -5.57
N LEU A 101 -6.79 4.83 -6.13
CA LEU A 101 -7.02 3.44 -6.55
C LEU A 101 -6.11 3.02 -7.71
N ILE A 102 -5.82 3.90 -8.66
CA ILE A 102 -4.83 3.62 -9.72
C ILE A 102 -3.44 3.34 -9.13
N LYS A 103 -3.01 4.10 -8.12
CA LYS A 103 -1.74 3.84 -7.42
C LYS A 103 -1.77 2.49 -6.68
N VAL A 104 -2.91 2.13 -6.09
CA VAL A 104 -3.11 0.82 -5.45
C VAL A 104 -3.04 -0.29 -6.49
N ALA A 105 -3.66 -0.14 -7.66
CA ALA A 105 -3.60 -1.13 -8.75
C ALA A 105 -2.17 -1.39 -9.22
N LYS A 106 -1.38 -0.33 -9.44
CA LYS A 106 0.04 -0.45 -9.80
C LYS A 106 0.84 -1.17 -8.72
N THR A 107 0.62 -0.82 -7.45
CA THR A 107 1.27 -1.46 -6.31
C THR A 107 0.91 -2.94 -6.24
N TYR A 108 -0.37 -3.27 -6.37
CA TYR A 108 -0.90 -4.63 -6.36
C TYR A 108 -0.32 -5.47 -7.49
N ARG A 109 -0.23 -4.90 -8.72
CA ARG A 109 0.34 -5.58 -9.89
C ARG A 109 1.79 -6.04 -9.67
N GLN A 110 2.52 -5.35 -8.79
CA GLN A 110 3.93 -5.60 -8.47
C GLN A 110 4.14 -6.38 -7.17
N LEU A 111 3.09 -6.85 -6.49
CA LEU A 111 3.26 -7.75 -5.34
C LEU A 111 3.82 -9.10 -5.80
N GLU A 112 4.55 -9.76 -4.90
CA GLU A 112 5.04 -11.11 -5.10
C GLU A 112 3.87 -12.10 -5.03
N ARG A 113 3.87 -13.10 -5.92
CA ARG A 113 2.95 -14.24 -5.82
C ARG A 113 3.61 -15.38 -5.07
N ASN A 114 2.80 -16.18 -4.37
CA ASN A 114 3.28 -17.43 -3.80
C ASN A 114 3.77 -18.37 -4.91
N THR A 115 4.84 -19.10 -4.62
CA THR A 115 5.35 -20.15 -5.51
C THR A 115 5.47 -21.48 -4.77
N PRO A 116 5.33 -22.62 -5.47
CA PRO A 116 5.43 -23.95 -4.85
C PRO A 116 6.77 -24.20 -4.13
N LYS A 117 7.85 -23.58 -4.59
CA LYS A 117 9.22 -23.72 -4.05
C LYS A 117 9.89 -22.36 -3.92
N ALA A 118 10.60 -22.11 -2.82
CA ALA A 118 11.41 -20.89 -2.69
C ALA A 118 12.47 -20.83 -3.77
N GLY A 119 12.68 -19.62 -4.27
CA GLY A 119 13.56 -19.28 -5.37
C GLY A 119 13.04 -19.69 -6.74
N GLN A 120 11.84 -20.29 -6.83
CA GLN A 120 11.18 -20.53 -8.10
C GLN A 120 10.60 -19.20 -8.62
N PRO A 121 10.88 -18.82 -9.88
CA PRO A 121 10.23 -17.66 -10.48
C PRO A 121 8.73 -17.92 -10.69
N SER A 122 7.93 -16.89 -10.41
CA SER A 122 6.51 -16.85 -10.74
C SER A 122 6.32 -16.68 -12.25
N GLU A 123 5.43 -17.48 -12.84
CA GLU A 123 5.08 -17.34 -14.26
C GLU A 123 4.45 -15.97 -14.53
N LEU A 124 4.98 -15.25 -15.54
CA LEU A 124 4.48 -13.95 -15.95
C LEU A 124 3.25 -14.07 -16.85
N CYS A 125 2.26 -13.22 -16.61
CA CYS A 125 1.08 -13.11 -17.47
C CYS A 125 1.47 -12.59 -18.85
N LYS A 126 1.13 -13.32 -19.92
CA LYS A 126 1.41 -12.92 -21.31
C LYS A 126 0.34 -12.02 -21.92
N LYS A 127 -0.85 -11.98 -21.31
CA LYS A 127 -1.97 -11.13 -21.74
C LYS A 127 -1.59 -9.65 -21.57
N LYS A 128 -1.96 -8.81 -22.53
CA LYS A 128 -1.83 -7.35 -22.40
C LYS A 128 -2.83 -6.82 -21.34
N PRO A 129 -2.43 -5.90 -20.44
CA PRO A 129 -3.39 -5.29 -19.53
C PRO A 129 -4.49 -4.52 -20.29
N ARG A 130 -5.67 -4.43 -19.70
CA ARG A 130 -6.79 -3.64 -20.26
C ARG A 130 -6.52 -2.15 -20.11
N HIS A 131 -5.83 -1.77 -19.03
CA HIS A 131 -5.52 -0.38 -18.70
C HIS A 131 -4.05 -0.05 -18.93
N LYS A 132 -3.81 1.06 -19.64
CA LYS A 132 -2.46 1.55 -19.99
C LYS A 132 -1.60 1.89 -18.77
N GLU A 133 -2.24 2.18 -17.64
CA GLU A 133 -1.60 2.46 -16.36
C GLU A 133 -0.79 1.26 -15.85
N LEU A 134 -1.09 0.05 -16.32
CA LEU A 134 -0.37 -1.18 -15.98
C LEU A 134 0.65 -1.60 -17.04
N ASP A 135 0.80 -0.84 -18.13
CA ASP A 135 1.73 -1.21 -19.21
C ASP A 135 3.17 -1.31 -18.69
N GLY A 136 3.80 -2.44 -18.99
CA GLY A 136 5.17 -2.74 -18.55
C GLY A 136 5.32 -3.08 -17.07
N LEU A 137 4.23 -3.16 -16.31
CA LEU A 137 4.25 -3.65 -14.93
C LEU A 137 4.06 -5.16 -14.90
N VAL A 138 4.99 -5.83 -14.21
CA VAL A 138 4.94 -7.26 -13.93
C VAL A 138 5.02 -7.49 -12.43
N GLN A 139 4.57 -8.66 -12.00
CA GLN A 139 4.65 -9.04 -10.59
C GLN A 139 6.11 -9.22 -10.14
N ALA A 140 6.37 -8.92 -8.87
CA ALA A 140 7.68 -9.20 -8.28
C ALA A 140 7.95 -10.71 -8.25
N GLN A 141 9.21 -11.07 -8.42
CA GLN A 141 9.70 -12.44 -8.33
C GLN A 141 10.18 -12.75 -6.92
N ASP A 142 10.29 -14.04 -6.60
CA ASP A 142 10.82 -14.48 -5.31
C ASP A 142 12.28 -14.01 -5.16
N PRO A 143 12.58 -13.14 -4.17
CA PRO A 143 13.92 -12.55 -4.00
C PRO A 143 14.97 -13.58 -3.56
N THR A 144 14.56 -14.79 -3.16
CA THR A 144 15.48 -15.87 -2.81
C THR A 144 15.96 -16.67 -4.03
N GLY A 145 15.43 -16.34 -5.22
CA GLY A 145 15.84 -16.92 -6.49
C GLY A 145 17.31 -16.61 -6.83
N LYS A 146 18.05 -17.63 -7.27
CA LYS A 146 19.43 -17.47 -7.78
C LYS A 146 19.51 -17.41 -9.31
N GLY A 147 18.38 -17.64 -9.98
CA GLY A 147 18.26 -17.58 -11.44
C GLY A 147 17.98 -16.17 -11.93
N LYS A 148 17.98 -15.99 -13.25
CA LYS A 148 17.46 -14.76 -13.87
C LYS A 148 15.94 -14.77 -13.77
N ASP A 149 15.38 -13.60 -13.47
CA ASP A 149 13.94 -13.39 -13.55
C ASP A 149 13.46 -13.61 -14.99
N PRO A 150 12.21 -14.08 -15.18
CA PRO A 150 11.64 -14.21 -16.52
C PRO A 150 11.58 -12.84 -17.21
N ASP A 151 11.87 -12.83 -18.51
CA ASP A 151 11.74 -11.61 -19.30
C ASP A 151 10.27 -11.14 -19.29
N PRO A 152 10.01 -9.85 -19.00
CA PRO A 152 8.68 -9.28 -19.13
C PRO A 152 8.12 -9.54 -20.53
N PRO A 153 6.82 -9.84 -20.67
CA PRO A 153 6.21 -9.95 -21.99
C PRO A 153 6.44 -8.65 -22.77
N THR A 154 6.85 -8.76 -24.03
CA THR A 154 7.07 -7.62 -24.91
C THR A 154 5.74 -6.97 -25.30
N HIS A 155 5.25 -6.10 -24.43
CA HIS A 155 4.17 -5.16 -24.73
C HIS A 155 4.77 -3.76 -24.83
N PRO A 156 4.45 -2.98 -25.87
CA PRO A 156 5.03 -1.65 -26.03
C PRO A 156 4.71 -0.78 -24.82
N LYS A 157 5.75 -0.35 -24.10
CA LYS A 157 5.64 0.58 -22.97
C LYS A 157 5.25 1.97 -23.49
N PRO A 158 4.21 2.62 -22.95
CA PRO A 158 3.95 4.02 -23.23
C PRO A 158 5.18 4.85 -22.87
N LYS A 159 5.58 5.77 -23.76
CA LYS A 159 6.61 6.76 -23.45
C LYS A 159 6.08 7.63 -22.30
N ASP A 160 6.85 7.75 -21.22
CA ASP A 160 6.50 8.63 -20.10
C ASP A 160 6.13 10.02 -20.65
N PRO A 161 5.00 10.64 -20.22
CA PRO A 161 4.79 12.05 -20.46
C PRO A 161 5.97 12.80 -19.86
N LYS A 162 6.68 13.58 -20.69
CA LYS A 162 7.73 14.48 -20.22
C LYS A 162 7.19 15.25 -19.02
N LYS A 163 7.92 15.18 -17.89
CA LYS A 163 7.76 16.04 -16.73
C LYS A 163 7.46 17.47 -17.23
N PRO A 164 6.38 18.13 -16.77
CA PRO A 164 6.16 19.54 -17.08
C PRO A 164 7.42 20.30 -16.69
N LYS A 165 7.94 21.12 -17.60
CA LYS A 165 9.02 22.04 -17.27
C LYS A 165 8.49 22.98 -16.19
N ASP A 166 9.21 23.06 -15.08
CA ASP A 166 8.91 23.98 -13.98
C ASP A 166 8.73 25.41 -14.54
N PRO A 167 7.66 26.14 -14.20
CA PRO A 167 7.52 27.53 -14.62
C PRO A 167 8.62 28.39 -13.98
N GLU A 168 9.26 29.20 -14.82
CA GLU A 168 10.34 30.10 -14.46
C GLU A 168 9.91 31.06 -13.34
N LYS A 169 10.66 31.04 -12.23
CA LYS A 169 10.49 31.92 -11.07
C LYS A 169 10.69 33.39 -11.47
N PRO A 170 9.77 34.32 -11.14
CA PRO A 170 10.03 35.75 -11.29
C PRO A 170 11.16 36.18 -10.35
N LYS A 171 12.13 36.93 -10.88
CA LYS A 171 13.22 37.54 -10.12
C LYS A 171 12.76 38.88 -9.55
N ASP A 172 12.68 38.99 -8.23
CA ASP A 172 12.66 40.28 -7.53
C ASP A 172 14.07 40.89 -7.48
N PRO A 173 14.18 42.22 -7.56
CA PRO A 173 15.14 42.91 -6.73
C PRO A 173 14.54 44.14 -5.99
N LYS A 174 14.55 44.02 -4.66
CA LYS A 174 14.96 45.00 -3.61
C LYS A 174 14.75 46.52 -3.82
N LYS A 175 13.94 47.07 -2.90
CA LYS A 175 14.26 48.07 -1.84
C LYS A 175 14.68 49.52 -2.23
N HIS A 176 13.75 50.45 -2.01
CA HIS A 176 13.99 51.86 -1.61
C HIS A 176 12.89 52.26 -0.60
N GLU A 177 13.17 52.34 0.70
CA GLU A 177 13.43 53.56 1.51
C GLU A 177 12.26 54.56 1.61
N LYS A 178 11.66 54.65 2.82
CA LYS A 178 10.73 55.71 3.33
C LYS A 178 11.56 57.00 3.63
N PRO A 179 11.01 58.19 4.02
CA PRO A 179 9.61 58.63 4.19
C PRO A 179 9.30 60.09 3.73
N LYS A 180 8.02 60.51 3.78
CA LYS A 180 7.53 61.76 4.45
C LYS A 180 6.00 61.97 4.30
N ALA A 181 5.48 62.78 5.23
CA ALA A 181 4.12 62.92 5.76
C ALA A 181 3.07 63.69 4.91
N ASP A 182 1.79 63.32 5.13
CA ASP A 182 0.48 64.03 5.27
C ASP A 182 0.14 65.30 4.44
N PRO A 183 -1.15 65.75 4.26
CA PRO A 183 -2.43 65.29 4.88
C PRO A 183 -3.71 65.20 3.98
N VAL A 184 -4.76 64.53 4.50
CA VAL A 184 -6.22 64.86 4.51
C VAL A 184 -7.06 64.81 3.21
N GLN A 185 -8.10 63.93 3.21
CA GLN A 185 -9.57 64.21 3.13
C GLN A 185 -10.34 62.86 3.04
N THR A 186 -10.99 62.41 4.13
CA THR A 186 -12.46 62.41 4.38
C THR A 186 -13.30 61.73 3.31
N VAL A 187 -13.94 60.60 3.65
CA VAL A 187 -15.40 60.47 3.81
C VAL A 187 -15.70 59.18 4.58
N ASP A 188 -16.58 59.34 5.55
CA ASP A 188 -17.22 58.36 6.40
C ASP A 188 -18.12 57.40 5.58
N ASP A 189 -18.33 56.18 6.07
CA ASP A 189 -19.66 55.62 6.30
C ASP A 189 -19.49 54.25 6.99
N ASP A 190 -20.03 54.22 8.19
CA ASP A 190 -20.22 53.09 9.09
C ASP A 190 -21.17 52.04 8.47
N ASP A 191 -20.99 50.77 8.80
CA ASP A 191 -22.10 49.90 9.22
C ASP A 191 -21.54 48.60 9.81
N ASP A 192 -21.71 48.52 11.13
CA ASP A 192 -21.60 47.35 11.98
C ASP A 192 -22.52 46.22 11.49
N CYS A 193 -22.04 44.98 11.65
CA CYS A 193 -22.92 43.83 11.88
C CYS A 193 -22.33 43.08 13.07
N ASP A 194 -22.74 43.55 14.25
CA ASP A 194 -22.54 42.92 15.53
C ASP A 194 -23.15 41.51 15.59
N ASP A 195 -22.54 40.74 16.48
CA ASP A 195 -23.06 39.53 17.12
C ASP A 195 -24.47 39.73 17.68
N ASP A 196 -25.38 38.81 17.37
CA ASP A 196 -26.54 38.52 18.21
C ASP A 196 -26.56 37.00 18.45
N ASP A 197 -26.16 36.65 19.68
CA ASP A 197 -26.64 35.48 20.42
C ASP A 197 -28.16 35.59 20.52
N ASP A 198 -28.89 34.55 20.11
CA ASP A 198 -30.21 34.26 20.67
C ASP A 198 -30.46 32.75 20.66
N ASP A 199 -30.77 32.28 21.86
CA ASP A 199 -31.21 30.95 22.24
C ASP A 199 -32.43 30.50 21.43
N ASP A 200 -32.43 29.24 20.99
CA ASP A 200 -33.66 28.43 20.93
C ASP A 200 -33.28 26.95 21.05
N ASP A 201 -33.54 26.43 22.25
CA ASP A 201 -33.67 25.02 22.57
C ASP A 201 -34.79 24.41 21.69
N ASP A 202 -34.45 23.48 20.81
CA ASP A 202 -35.42 22.54 20.24
C ASP A 202 -34.92 21.11 20.43
N ASP A 203 -35.64 20.42 21.31
CA ASP A 203 -35.61 18.99 21.60
C ASP A 203 -35.44 18.13 20.35
N CYS A 204 -34.35 17.37 20.28
CA CYS A 204 -34.26 16.16 19.47
C CYS A 204 -34.26 14.94 20.39
N ASP A 205 -35.43 14.66 20.95
CA ASP A 205 -35.82 13.33 21.42
C ASP A 205 -35.77 12.37 20.21
N CYS A 206 -34.72 11.56 20.13
CA CYS A 206 -34.74 10.31 19.37
C CYS A 206 -34.86 9.19 20.40
N GLU A 207 -36.11 8.81 20.66
CA GLU A 207 -36.47 7.64 21.46
C GLU A 207 -35.76 6.38 20.94
N GLU A 208 -35.24 5.60 21.90
CA GLU A 208 -34.91 4.18 21.77
C GLU A 208 -36.17 3.43 21.28
N GLU A 209 -36.11 2.83 20.09
CA GLU A 209 -36.91 1.65 19.79
C GLU A 209 -36.00 0.40 19.81
N ASP A 210 -36.09 -0.29 20.95
CA ASP A 210 -35.78 -1.70 21.10
C ASP A 210 -36.79 -2.52 20.30
N ASP A 211 -36.34 -3.20 19.25
CA ASP A 211 -37.11 -4.27 18.60
C ASP A 211 -36.30 -5.57 18.57
N ASP A 212 -36.72 -6.48 19.44
CA ASP A 212 -36.46 -7.92 19.46
C ASP A 212 -36.66 -8.60 18.08
N TYR A 213 -35.64 -9.29 17.55
CA TYR A 213 -35.67 -10.74 17.22
C TYR A 213 -34.32 -11.29 16.71
#